data_AF-A0A925RJJ4-F1
#
_entry.id   AF-A0A925RJJ4-F1
#
_cell.length_a   1.000
_cell.length_b   1.000
_cell.length_c   1.000
_cell.angle_alpha   90.00
_cell.angle_beta   90.00
_cell.angle_gamma   90.00
#
_symmetry.space_group_name_H-M   'P 1'
#
loop_
_entity.id
_entity.type
_entity.pdbx_description
1 polymer ?
#
loop_
_entity_poly.entity_id
_entity_poly.type
_entity_poly.pdbx_seq_one_letter_code
_entity_poly.pdbx_strand_id
1 'polypeptide(L)'
;MVFGLFSKEKSLQKTIEKATHKLSQQADRWAALEKLKDDGTEDALVGLCKRFSVTSMKGVEDEAEKTWVVDTLVAKGTDALAPVVRYMKSAQQLAFPLRVLERVASRDKVLEVADELFASETPGYVRMPDRRIDLLRWFAEWKPATDDEVVTRLTPYVTDFDENSRFAAIDGMATRDPEKIAPPLIAALLRPEEESGRIKRAIVEVLEKSKAPLGAQAAAVAAELSGQLDSFKVDGGVIKRR
;
A
#
# COMPACT_ATOMS: atom_id res chain seq x y z
N MET A 1 40.90 -3.28 -19.05
CA MET A 1 39.43 -3.18 -19.10
C MET A 1 38.76 -2.68 -17.80
N VAL A 2 39.45 -2.75 -16.65
CA VAL A 2 38.89 -2.34 -15.34
C VAL A 2 38.61 -0.82 -15.22
N PHE A 3 39.44 0.05 -15.79
CA PHE A 3 39.26 1.52 -15.71
C PHE A 3 37.99 2.05 -16.42
N GLY A 4 37.51 1.38 -17.48
CA GLY A 4 36.32 1.81 -18.22
C GLY A 4 35.02 1.52 -17.48
N LEU A 5 34.98 0.45 -16.66
CA LEU A 5 33.81 0.04 -15.91
C LEU A 5 33.51 1.01 -14.76
N PHE A 6 34.53 1.38 -13.98
CA PHE A 6 34.42 2.37 -12.90
C PHE A 6 33.96 3.75 -13.38
N SER A 7 34.32 4.14 -14.61
CA SER A 7 33.87 5.40 -15.20
C SER A 7 32.37 5.39 -15.53
N LYS A 8 31.84 4.26 -16.02
CA LYS A 8 30.41 4.10 -16.32
C LYS A 8 29.56 4.13 -15.06
N GLU A 9 29.94 3.38 -14.03
CA GLU A 9 29.24 3.38 -12.73
C GLU A 9 29.17 4.77 -12.12
N LYS A 10 30.29 5.51 -12.12
CA LYS A 10 30.33 6.89 -11.63
C LYS A 10 29.46 7.84 -12.45
N SER A 11 29.38 7.64 -13.77
CA SER A 11 28.51 8.41 -14.66
C SER A 11 27.03 8.14 -14.40
N LEU A 12 26.67 6.87 -14.19
CA LEU A 12 25.32 6.45 -13.84
C LEU A 12 24.90 7.06 -12.50
N GLN A 13 25.73 6.92 -11.48
CA GLN A 13 25.46 7.47 -10.15
C GLN A 13 25.22 8.99 -10.18
N LYS A 14 26.05 9.74 -10.90
CA LYS A 14 25.84 11.18 -11.12
C LYS A 14 24.51 11.49 -11.82
N THR A 15 24.10 10.63 -12.75
CA THR A 15 22.82 10.81 -13.47
C THR A 15 21.64 10.56 -12.51
N ILE A 16 21.71 9.52 -11.67
CA ILE A 16 20.72 9.25 -10.62
C ILE A 16 20.64 10.40 -9.62
N GLU A 17 21.78 10.92 -9.16
CA GLU A 17 21.83 12.06 -8.24
C GLU A 17 21.11 13.27 -8.82
N LYS A 18 21.36 13.60 -10.09
CA LYS A 18 20.64 14.70 -10.77
C LYS A 18 19.14 14.45 -10.85
N ALA A 19 18.72 13.24 -11.27
CA ALA A 19 17.30 12.89 -11.39
C ALA A 19 16.54 12.96 -10.05
N THR A 20 17.25 12.77 -8.93
CA THR A 20 16.66 12.72 -7.58
C THR A 20 16.92 13.99 -6.74
N HIS A 21 17.65 14.96 -7.27
CA HIS A 21 18.01 16.15 -6.51
C HIS A 21 16.81 17.10 -6.36
N LYS A 22 16.19 17.13 -5.18
CA LYS A 22 14.97 17.91 -4.91
C LYS A 22 15.06 19.42 -5.18
N LEU A 23 16.27 19.99 -5.19
CA LEU A 23 16.52 21.42 -5.43
C LEU A 23 17.01 21.74 -6.85
N SER A 24 17.15 20.73 -7.72
CA SER A 24 17.55 20.96 -9.11
C SER A 24 16.42 21.61 -9.90
N GLN A 25 16.74 22.22 -11.04
CA GLN A 25 15.70 22.68 -11.95
C GLN A 25 15.01 21.49 -12.60
N GLN A 26 13.73 21.64 -12.92
CA GLN A 26 12.95 20.57 -13.52
C GLN A 26 13.57 20.06 -14.84
N ALA A 27 14.05 20.95 -15.71
CA ALA A 27 14.71 20.56 -16.95
C ALA A 27 15.95 19.67 -16.74
N ASP A 28 16.74 19.94 -15.69
CA ASP A 28 17.91 19.12 -15.37
C ASP A 28 17.52 17.72 -14.90
N ARG A 29 16.43 17.60 -14.12
CA ARG A 29 15.89 16.30 -13.71
C ARG A 29 15.36 15.52 -14.90
N TRP A 30 14.59 16.18 -15.78
CA TRP A 30 14.06 15.55 -16.98
C TRP A 30 15.16 14.97 -17.86
N ALA A 31 16.19 15.77 -18.18
CA ALA A 31 17.30 15.28 -18.98
C ALA A 31 18.03 14.09 -18.32
N ALA A 32 18.12 14.08 -16.99
CA ALA A 32 18.70 12.94 -16.26
C ALA A 32 17.79 11.71 -16.28
N LEU A 33 16.48 11.87 -16.13
CA LEU A 33 15.48 10.79 -16.22
C LEU A 33 15.45 10.17 -17.61
N GLU A 34 15.45 10.98 -18.67
CA GLU A 34 15.53 10.51 -20.06
C GLU A 34 16.80 9.71 -20.30
N LYS A 35 17.95 10.20 -19.81
CA LYS A 35 19.22 9.48 -19.91
C LYS A 35 19.19 8.11 -19.21
N LEU A 36 18.53 7.99 -18.05
CA LEU A 36 18.38 6.70 -17.36
C LEU A 36 17.45 5.75 -18.15
N LYS A 37 16.38 6.28 -18.75
CA LYS A 37 15.48 5.52 -19.63
C LYS A 37 16.20 4.97 -20.86
N ASP A 38 17.07 5.77 -21.46
CA ASP A 38 17.83 5.43 -22.66
C ASP A 38 18.96 4.44 -22.37
N ASP A 39 19.61 4.56 -21.20
CA ASP A 39 20.59 3.58 -20.71
C ASP A 39 19.93 2.20 -20.56
N GLY A 40 18.77 2.13 -19.90
CA GLY A 40 17.90 0.95 -19.86
C GLY A 40 18.47 -0.27 -19.14
N THR A 41 19.70 -0.21 -18.63
CA THR A 41 20.27 -1.27 -17.77
C THR A 41 19.48 -1.40 -16.46
N GLU A 42 19.55 -2.55 -15.81
CA GLU A 42 18.84 -2.79 -14.55
C GLU A 42 19.14 -1.70 -13.50
N ASP A 43 20.39 -1.33 -13.31
CA ASP A 43 20.77 -0.27 -12.35
C ASP A 43 20.25 1.11 -12.76
N ALA A 44 20.12 1.40 -14.06
CA ALA A 44 19.48 2.63 -14.53
C ALA A 44 17.98 2.63 -14.27
N LEU A 45 17.30 1.50 -14.43
CA LEU A 45 15.87 1.35 -14.11
C LEU A 45 15.61 1.41 -12.60
N VAL A 46 16.49 0.83 -11.76
CA VAL A 46 16.47 1.09 -10.30
C VAL A 46 16.69 2.58 -10.01
N GLY A 47 17.59 3.22 -10.76
CA GLY A 47 17.84 4.66 -10.72
C GLY A 47 16.59 5.50 -10.99
N LEU A 48 15.79 5.13 -12.00
CA LEU A 48 14.49 5.74 -12.28
C LEU A 48 13.53 5.61 -11.08
N CYS A 49 13.45 4.42 -10.49
CA CYS A 49 12.56 4.17 -9.34
C CYS A 49 12.89 5.07 -8.14
N LYS A 50 14.15 5.48 -7.96
CA LYS A 50 14.53 6.44 -6.89
C LYS A 50 13.85 7.80 -7.02
N ARG A 51 13.26 8.14 -8.18
CA ARG A 51 12.43 9.35 -8.32
C ARG A 51 11.17 9.31 -7.46
N PHE A 52 10.64 8.12 -7.17
CA PHE A 52 9.44 7.94 -6.37
C PHE A 52 9.61 8.41 -4.91
N SER A 53 10.82 8.32 -4.35
CA SER A 53 11.11 8.77 -2.97
C SER A 53 11.35 10.27 -2.82
N VAL A 54 11.32 11.03 -3.91
CA VAL A 54 11.57 12.47 -3.86
C VAL A 54 10.25 13.21 -3.75
N THR A 55 10.17 14.14 -2.81
CA THR A 55 9.06 15.10 -2.68
C THR A 55 9.59 16.50 -3.00
N SER A 56 9.21 17.03 -4.17
CA SER A 56 9.56 18.39 -4.58
C SER A 56 8.58 19.42 -3.99
N MET A 57 9.04 20.67 -3.84
CA MET A 57 8.18 21.80 -3.43
C MET A 57 7.09 22.11 -4.46
N LYS A 58 7.31 21.74 -5.72
CA LYS A 58 6.34 21.92 -6.81
C LYS A 58 5.60 20.60 -7.07
N GLY A 59 4.53 20.37 -6.31
CA GLY A 59 3.80 19.09 -6.29
C GLY A 59 3.31 18.63 -7.68
N VAL A 60 2.84 19.53 -8.53
CA VAL A 60 2.37 19.17 -9.90
C VAL A 60 3.52 18.66 -10.77
N GLU A 61 4.68 19.31 -10.71
CA GLU A 61 5.89 18.88 -11.43
C GLU A 61 6.41 17.54 -10.89
N ASP A 62 6.34 17.34 -9.57
CA ASP A 62 6.72 16.10 -8.90
C ASP A 62 5.89 14.91 -9.38
N GLU A 63 4.57 15.08 -9.37
CA GLU A 63 3.61 14.06 -9.77
C GLU A 63 3.75 13.71 -11.25
N ALA A 64 3.96 14.71 -12.11
CA ALA A 64 4.19 14.50 -13.54
C ALA A 64 5.45 13.67 -13.81
N GLU A 65 6.56 13.98 -13.13
CA GLU A 65 7.81 13.22 -13.25
C GLU A 65 7.64 11.78 -12.76
N LYS A 66 7.00 11.55 -11.60
CA LYS A 66 6.76 10.19 -11.09
C LYS A 66 5.82 9.39 -11.98
N THR A 67 4.76 10.02 -12.51
CA THR A 67 3.84 9.39 -13.44
C THR A 67 4.55 8.99 -14.74
N TRP A 68 5.39 9.88 -15.28
CA TRP A 68 6.20 9.54 -16.45
C TRP A 68 7.17 8.38 -16.19
N VAL A 69 7.76 8.30 -14.98
CA VAL A 69 8.61 7.16 -14.61
C VAL A 69 7.80 5.87 -14.59
N VAL A 70 6.57 5.89 -14.04
CA VAL A 70 5.66 4.72 -14.09
C VAL A 70 5.41 4.30 -15.54
N ASP A 71 5.00 5.21 -16.41
CA ASP A 71 4.68 4.89 -17.80
C ASP A 71 5.91 4.40 -18.58
N THR A 72 7.09 4.96 -18.28
CA THR A 72 8.36 4.53 -18.85
C THR A 72 8.71 3.11 -18.44
N LEU A 73 8.57 2.76 -17.15
CA LEU A 73 8.85 1.41 -16.66
C LEU A 73 7.81 0.41 -17.20
N VAL A 74 6.54 0.79 -17.29
CA VAL A 74 5.50 -0.04 -17.90
C VAL A 74 5.79 -0.30 -19.38
N ALA A 75 6.26 0.71 -20.12
CA ALA A 75 6.63 0.55 -21.53
C ALA A 75 7.84 -0.38 -21.75
N LYS A 76 8.70 -0.57 -20.73
CA LYS A 76 9.77 -1.58 -20.76
C LYS A 76 9.26 -3.01 -20.53
N GLY A 77 8.01 -3.18 -20.12
CA GLY A 77 7.41 -4.49 -19.88
C GLY A 77 8.19 -5.28 -18.83
N THR A 78 8.31 -6.59 -19.03
CA THR A 78 8.88 -7.53 -18.06
C THR A 78 10.32 -7.22 -17.65
N ASP A 79 11.08 -6.51 -18.49
CA ASP A 79 12.45 -6.09 -18.19
C ASP A 79 12.52 -5.12 -17.01
N ALA A 80 11.42 -4.41 -16.71
CA ALA A 80 11.34 -3.53 -15.55
C ALA A 80 11.07 -4.26 -14.22
N LEU A 81 10.62 -5.53 -14.25
CA LEU A 81 10.13 -6.21 -13.05
C LEU A 81 11.23 -6.41 -12.00
N ALA A 82 12.37 -6.98 -12.37
CA ALA A 82 13.48 -7.19 -11.44
C ALA A 82 14.00 -5.86 -10.82
N PRO A 83 14.24 -4.78 -11.60
CA PRO A 83 14.62 -3.48 -11.02
C PRO A 83 13.56 -2.91 -10.08
N VAL A 84 12.27 -2.97 -10.45
CA VAL A 84 11.18 -2.44 -9.63
C VAL A 84 11.06 -3.21 -8.31
N VAL A 85 11.04 -4.53 -8.36
CA VAL A 85 10.99 -5.38 -7.15
C VAL A 85 12.22 -5.14 -6.28
N ARG A 86 13.41 -5.01 -6.87
CA ARG A 86 14.64 -4.67 -6.13
C ARG A 86 14.52 -3.32 -5.42
N TYR A 87 14.00 -2.29 -6.08
CA TYR A 87 13.73 -1.00 -5.43
C TYR A 87 12.73 -1.12 -4.29
N MET A 88 11.64 -1.86 -4.51
CA MET A 88 10.57 -2.05 -3.52
C MET A 88 11.07 -2.66 -2.22
N LYS A 89 12.15 -3.44 -2.19
CA LYS A 89 12.68 -4.03 -0.94
C LYS A 89 13.19 -3.01 0.08
N SER A 90 13.57 -1.80 -0.36
CA SER A 90 14.10 -0.74 0.52
C SER A 90 13.30 0.56 0.51
N ALA A 91 12.29 0.66 -0.35
CA ALA A 91 11.52 1.88 -0.54
C ALA A 91 10.70 2.23 0.71
N GLN A 92 10.69 3.50 1.13
CA GLN A 92 9.88 3.96 2.27
C GLN A 92 8.39 4.13 1.93
N GLN A 93 8.06 4.14 0.64
CA GLN A 93 6.69 4.26 0.12
C GLN A 93 6.58 3.35 -1.10
N LEU A 94 5.37 2.83 -1.35
CA LEU A 94 5.10 1.84 -2.38
C LEU A 94 4.06 2.29 -3.42
N ALA A 95 3.41 3.43 -3.24
CA ALA A 95 2.33 3.92 -4.10
C ALA A 95 2.66 3.88 -5.62
N PHE A 96 3.83 4.36 -6.04
CA PHE A 96 4.23 4.34 -7.45
C PHE A 96 4.78 3.01 -7.97
N PRO A 97 5.72 2.32 -7.29
CA PRO A 97 6.22 1.05 -7.80
C PRO A 97 5.12 -0.03 -7.87
N LEU A 98 4.11 -0.01 -6.99
CA LEU A 98 2.96 -0.93 -7.07
C LEU A 98 2.13 -0.72 -8.35
N ARG A 99 1.98 0.53 -8.83
CA ARG A 99 1.35 0.85 -10.12
C ARG A 99 2.10 0.27 -11.31
N VAL A 100 3.43 0.15 -11.22
CA VAL A 100 4.23 -0.52 -12.26
C VAL A 100 4.03 -2.02 -12.18
N LEU A 101 4.14 -2.59 -10.98
CA LEU A 101 4.00 -4.02 -10.74
C LEU A 101 2.69 -4.56 -11.30
N GLU A 102 1.55 -3.94 -10.97
CA GLU A 102 0.23 -4.42 -11.39
C GLU A 102 -0.02 -4.33 -12.90
N ARG A 103 0.68 -3.45 -13.61
CA ARG A 103 0.53 -3.23 -15.06
C ARG A 103 1.45 -4.11 -15.90
N VAL A 104 2.48 -4.71 -15.28
CA VAL A 104 3.54 -5.44 -15.99
C VAL A 104 3.57 -6.92 -15.60
N ALA A 105 3.39 -7.23 -14.32
CA ALA A 105 3.50 -8.59 -13.82
C ALA A 105 2.25 -9.42 -14.14
N SER A 106 2.42 -10.73 -14.26
CA SER A 106 1.29 -11.66 -14.20
C SER A 106 0.65 -11.63 -12.82
N ARG A 107 -0.63 -12.02 -12.72
CA ARG A 107 -1.35 -12.11 -11.44
C ARG A 107 -0.57 -12.88 -10.38
N ASP A 108 -0.03 -14.04 -10.72
CA ASP A 108 0.71 -14.88 -9.77
C ASP A 108 1.99 -14.20 -9.29
N LYS A 109 2.68 -13.47 -10.18
CA LYS A 109 3.87 -12.72 -9.80
C LYS A 109 3.53 -11.51 -8.92
N VAL A 110 2.39 -10.85 -9.16
CA VAL A 110 1.91 -9.77 -8.27
C VAL A 110 1.65 -10.33 -6.87
N LEU A 111 0.99 -11.48 -6.75
CA LEU A 111 0.73 -12.13 -5.46
C LEU A 111 2.02 -12.54 -4.76
N GLU A 112 2.97 -13.16 -5.47
CA GLU A 112 4.28 -13.54 -4.93
C GLU A 112 5.00 -12.32 -4.33
N VAL A 113 5.07 -11.21 -5.07
CA VAL A 113 5.70 -9.98 -4.59
C VAL A 113 4.91 -9.35 -3.44
N ALA A 114 3.57 -9.33 -3.50
CA ALA A 114 2.74 -8.83 -2.40
C ALA A 114 2.98 -9.63 -1.12
N ASP A 115 3.12 -10.95 -1.21
CA ASP A 115 3.39 -11.83 -0.06
C ASP A 115 4.77 -11.58 0.54
N GLU A 116 5.81 -11.38 -0.29
CA GLU A 116 7.12 -10.94 0.19
C GLU A 116 7.04 -9.59 0.94
N LEU A 117 6.26 -8.64 0.42
CA LEU A 117 6.11 -7.33 1.04
C LEU A 117 5.35 -7.42 2.36
N PHE A 118 4.23 -8.14 2.42
CA PHE A 118 3.46 -8.36 3.65
C PHE A 118 4.29 -9.10 4.71
N ALA A 119 5.14 -10.06 4.31
CA ALA A 119 6.07 -10.73 5.21
C ALA A 119 7.15 -9.79 5.77
N SER A 120 7.53 -8.75 5.02
CA SER A 120 8.48 -7.72 5.50
C SER A 120 7.81 -6.62 6.34
N GLU A 121 6.51 -6.40 6.18
CA GLU A 121 5.74 -5.31 6.80
C GLU A 121 4.80 -5.77 7.93
N THR A 122 5.18 -6.83 8.67
CA THR A 122 4.34 -7.44 9.72
C THR A 122 3.76 -6.41 10.69
N PRO A 123 2.55 -6.63 11.25
CA PRO A 123 1.95 -5.70 12.19
C PRO A 123 2.83 -5.37 13.39
N GLY A 124 2.74 -4.12 13.86
CA GLY A 124 3.49 -3.65 15.02
C GLY A 124 4.12 -2.29 14.82
N TYR A 125 4.77 -1.79 15.87
CA TYR A 125 5.35 -0.46 15.88
C TYR A 125 6.46 -0.32 14.84
N VAL A 126 6.27 0.64 13.94
CA VAL A 126 7.29 1.17 13.05
C VAL A 126 7.24 2.69 13.14
N ARG A 127 8.40 3.33 12.98
CA ARG A 127 8.47 4.79 13.06
C ARG A 127 7.69 5.47 11.93
N MET A 128 7.73 4.90 10.73
CA MET A 128 7.10 5.43 9.51
C MET A 128 6.27 4.32 8.86
N PRO A 129 4.95 4.28 9.06
CA PRO A 129 4.09 3.20 8.57
C PRO A 129 3.63 3.39 7.11
N ASP A 130 4.03 4.47 6.42
CA ASP A 130 3.54 4.82 5.08
C ASP A 130 3.68 3.67 4.07
N ARG A 131 4.79 2.95 4.13
CA ARG A 131 5.05 1.76 3.31
C ARG A 131 3.97 0.68 3.46
N ARG A 132 3.62 0.35 4.70
CA ARG A 132 2.58 -0.62 5.05
C ARG A 132 1.21 -0.12 4.62
N ILE A 133 0.92 1.16 4.86
CA ILE A 133 -0.36 1.79 4.50
C ILE A 133 -0.57 1.76 2.97
N ASP A 134 0.46 2.09 2.20
CA ASP A 134 0.42 2.00 0.73
C ASP A 134 0.10 0.57 0.27
N LEU A 135 0.76 -0.43 0.86
CA LEU A 135 0.56 -1.85 0.53
C LEU A 135 -0.88 -2.29 0.83
N LEU A 136 -1.41 -1.95 2.01
CA LEU A 136 -2.77 -2.30 2.42
C LEU A 136 -3.81 -1.69 1.49
N ARG A 137 -3.70 -0.39 1.21
CA ARG A 137 -4.64 0.33 0.34
C ARG A 137 -4.61 -0.21 -1.08
N TRP A 138 -3.42 -0.34 -1.65
CA TRP A 138 -3.27 -0.86 -3.01
C TRP A 138 -3.82 -2.28 -3.12
N PHE A 139 -3.48 -3.19 -2.20
CA PHE A 139 -3.93 -4.57 -2.29
C PHE A 139 -5.45 -4.70 -2.14
N ALA A 140 -6.06 -3.86 -1.29
CA ALA A 140 -7.51 -3.79 -1.15
C ALA A 140 -8.22 -3.31 -2.43
N GLU A 141 -7.58 -2.47 -3.24
CA GLU A 141 -8.14 -1.92 -4.47
C GLU A 141 -7.75 -2.72 -5.73
N TRP A 142 -6.78 -3.63 -5.61
CA TRP A 142 -6.27 -4.42 -6.71
C TRP A 142 -7.33 -5.41 -7.22
N LYS A 143 -7.98 -5.05 -8.33
CA LYS A 143 -9.17 -5.74 -8.88
C LYS A 143 -9.04 -7.26 -9.05
N PRO A 144 -7.87 -7.83 -9.43
CA PRO A 144 -7.72 -9.28 -9.56
C PRO A 144 -7.68 -10.06 -8.24
N ALA A 145 -7.57 -9.38 -7.10
CA ALA A 145 -7.61 -10.01 -5.79
C ALA A 145 -9.02 -10.52 -5.46
N THR A 146 -9.09 -11.75 -4.99
CA THR A 146 -10.31 -12.34 -4.45
C THR A 146 -10.55 -11.85 -3.02
N ASP A 147 -11.78 -11.99 -2.54
CA ASP A 147 -12.12 -11.61 -1.17
C ASP A 147 -11.31 -12.40 -0.13
N ASP A 148 -11.04 -13.70 -0.37
CA ASP A 148 -10.20 -14.50 0.54
C ASP A 148 -8.77 -13.99 0.59
N GLU A 149 -8.21 -13.59 -0.55
CA GLU A 149 -6.85 -13.06 -0.61
C GLU A 149 -6.73 -11.73 0.13
N VAL A 150 -7.69 -10.82 -0.06
CA VAL A 150 -7.74 -9.51 0.63
C VAL A 150 -7.95 -9.70 2.12
N VAL A 151 -9.00 -10.43 2.53
CA VAL A 151 -9.36 -10.59 3.94
C VAL A 151 -8.25 -11.28 4.71
N THR A 152 -7.64 -12.33 4.15
CA THR A 152 -6.55 -13.07 4.81
C THR A 152 -5.34 -12.17 5.08
N ARG A 153 -4.94 -11.33 4.11
CA ARG A 153 -3.76 -10.47 4.23
C ARG A 153 -3.98 -9.22 5.08
N LEU A 154 -5.19 -8.65 5.05
CA LEU A 154 -5.51 -7.44 5.81
C LEU A 154 -5.88 -7.73 7.28
N THR A 155 -6.37 -8.94 7.60
CA THR A 155 -6.82 -9.30 8.96
C THR A 155 -5.81 -8.98 10.06
N PRO A 156 -4.52 -9.33 9.94
CA PRO A 156 -3.53 -9.03 10.99
C PRO A 156 -3.40 -7.53 11.31
N TYR A 157 -3.72 -6.66 10.35
CA TYR A 157 -3.54 -5.21 10.45
C TYR A 157 -4.74 -4.48 11.04
N VAL A 158 -5.91 -5.13 11.16
CA VAL A 158 -7.08 -4.56 11.86
C VAL A 158 -6.75 -4.22 13.32
N THR A 159 -5.78 -4.92 13.89
CA THR A 159 -5.27 -4.76 15.26
C THR A 159 -3.82 -4.27 15.32
N ASP A 160 -3.33 -3.61 14.27
CA ASP A 160 -1.98 -3.04 14.22
C ASP A 160 -1.75 -2.01 15.35
N PHE A 161 -0.48 -1.69 15.63
CA PHE A 161 -0.12 -0.61 16.54
C PHE A 161 -0.48 0.78 15.98
N ASP A 162 -0.28 0.99 14.68
CA ASP A 162 -0.55 2.28 14.02
C ASP A 162 -2.03 2.40 13.59
N GLU A 163 -2.72 3.42 14.10
CA GLU A 163 -4.16 3.62 13.83
C GLU A 163 -4.47 3.80 12.34
N ASN A 164 -3.58 4.42 11.55
CA ASN A 164 -3.79 4.61 10.12
C ASN A 164 -3.73 3.30 9.33
N SER A 165 -2.83 2.39 9.72
CA SER A 165 -2.74 1.03 9.17
C SER A 165 -4.01 0.24 9.48
N ARG A 166 -4.58 0.42 10.67
CA ARG A 166 -5.85 -0.19 11.06
C ARG A 166 -7.01 0.33 10.22
N PHE A 167 -7.13 1.65 10.05
CA PHE A 167 -8.14 2.23 9.15
C PHE A 167 -7.98 1.69 7.73
N ALA A 168 -6.76 1.64 7.19
CA ALA A 168 -6.52 1.10 5.85
C ALA A 168 -6.97 -0.36 5.72
N ALA A 169 -6.74 -1.19 6.74
CA ALA A 169 -7.18 -2.58 6.76
C ALA A 169 -8.71 -2.71 6.87
N ILE A 170 -9.34 -1.95 7.76
CA ILE A 170 -10.80 -1.97 7.98
C ILE A 170 -11.53 -1.48 6.74
N ASP A 171 -11.13 -0.31 6.20
CA ASP A 171 -11.72 0.27 5.00
C ASP A 171 -11.48 -0.61 3.78
N GLY A 172 -10.30 -1.23 3.67
CA GLY A 172 -9.94 -2.13 2.57
C GLY A 172 -10.81 -3.39 2.50
N MET A 173 -11.43 -3.78 3.62
CA MET A 173 -12.38 -4.89 3.69
C MET A 173 -13.84 -4.47 3.41
N ALA A 174 -14.15 -3.17 3.36
CA ALA A 174 -15.54 -2.69 3.42
C ALA A 174 -16.44 -3.09 2.23
N THR A 175 -15.85 -3.51 1.11
CA THR A 175 -16.57 -3.92 -0.11
C THR A 175 -16.49 -5.43 -0.38
N ARG A 176 -15.88 -6.20 0.54
CA ARG A 176 -15.72 -7.65 0.43
C ARG A 176 -16.95 -8.38 0.94
N ASP A 177 -17.01 -9.69 0.67
CA ASP A 177 -18.03 -10.59 1.18
C ASP A 177 -18.30 -10.36 2.69
N PRO A 178 -19.53 -9.94 3.06
CA PRO A 178 -19.90 -9.69 4.46
C PRO A 178 -19.65 -10.88 5.39
N GLU A 179 -19.78 -12.12 4.89
CA GLU A 179 -19.55 -13.33 5.70
C GLU A 179 -18.07 -13.52 6.05
N LYS A 180 -17.17 -13.06 5.16
CA LYS A 180 -15.72 -13.20 5.34
C LYS A 180 -15.14 -12.12 6.22
N ILE A 181 -15.67 -10.90 6.15
CA ILE A 181 -15.18 -9.77 6.95
C ILE A 181 -15.73 -9.78 8.38
N ALA A 182 -16.90 -10.39 8.61
CA ALA A 182 -17.53 -10.43 9.93
C ALA A 182 -16.58 -10.98 11.02
N PRO A 183 -15.99 -12.18 10.90
CA PRO A 183 -15.17 -12.76 11.96
C PRO A 183 -13.97 -11.88 12.39
N PRO A 184 -13.09 -11.40 11.50
CA PRO A 184 -11.94 -10.59 11.94
C PRO A 184 -12.34 -9.23 12.50
N LEU A 185 -13.36 -8.58 11.93
CA LEU A 185 -13.82 -7.27 12.41
C LEU A 185 -14.53 -7.37 13.77
N ILE A 186 -15.39 -8.38 13.97
CA ILE A 186 -16.03 -8.62 15.27
C ILE A 186 -14.98 -8.96 16.33
N ALA A 187 -14.01 -9.81 16.01
CA ALA A 187 -12.93 -10.14 16.93
C ALA A 187 -12.14 -8.88 17.35
N ALA A 188 -11.87 -7.97 16.42
CA ALA A 188 -11.20 -6.71 16.72
C ALA A 188 -12.07 -5.74 17.55
N LEU A 189 -13.38 -5.68 17.29
CA LEU A 189 -14.32 -4.84 18.05
C LEU A 189 -14.43 -5.29 19.51
N LEU A 190 -14.51 -6.62 19.73
CA LEU A 190 -14.67 -7.24 21.05
C LEU A 190 -13.35 -7.42 21.80
N ARG A 191 -12.23 -6.97 21.21
CA ARG A 191 -10.92 -7.10 21.82
C ARG A 191 -10.82 -6.21 23.06
N PRO A 192 -10.43 -6.74 24.25
CA PRO A 192 -10.35 -5.94 25.48
C PRO A 192 -9.33 -4.79 25.40
N GLU A 193 -8.22 -4.97 24.67
CA GLU A 193 -7.21 -3.92 24.49
C GLU A 193 -7.64 -2.84 23.49
N GLU A 194 -8.82 -2.96 22.88
CA GLU A 194 -9.32 -1.93 21.98
C GLU A 194 -9.91 -0.75 22.75
N GLU A 195 -9.16 0.34 22.82
CA GLU A 195 -9.55 1.57 23.51
C GLU A 195 -9.89 2.73 22.56
N SER A 196 -9.56 2.63 21.26
CA SER A 196 -9.83 3.70 20.29
C SER A 196 -11.29 3.68 19.85
N GLY A 197 -12.09 4.59 20.40
CA GLY A 197 -13.48 4.80 19.99
C GLY A 197 -13.63 5.08 18.49
N ARG A 198 -12.61 5.68 17.85
CA ARG A 198 -12.60 5.92 16.40
C ARG A 198 -12.50 4.62 15.61
N ILE A 199 -11.64 3.68 16.04
CA ILE A 199 -11.53 2.38 15.39
C ILE A 199 -12.77 1.53 15.64
N LYS A 200 -13.27 1.48 16.89
CA LYS A 200 -14.54 0.79 17.17
C LYS A 200 -15.67 1.29 16.27
N ARG A 201 -15.77 2.62 16.08
CA ARG A 201 -16.75 3.21 15.16
C ARG A 201 -16.54 2.79 13.71
N ALA A 202 -15.31 2.84 13.20
CA ALA A 202 -15.03 2.43 11.82
C ALA A 202 -15.41 0.96 11.57
N ILE A 203 -15.09 0.07 12.51
CA ILE A 203 -15.49 -1.34 12.44
C ILE A 203 -17.02 -1.46 12.38
N VAL A 204 -17.73 -0.79 13.30
CA VAL A 204 -19.20 -0.81 13.36
C VAL A 204 -19.83 -0.27 12.09
N GLU A 205 -19.29 0.81 11.51
CA GLU A 205 -19.77 1.38 10.24
C GLU A 205 -19.57 0.41 9.07
N VAL A 206 -18.44 -0.30 9.01
CA VAL A 206 -18.22 -1.32 7.98
C VAL A 206 -19.19 -2.50 8.16
N LEU A 207 -19.34 -3.02 9.38
CA LEU A 207 -20.26 -4.13 9.67
C LEU A 207 -21.73 -3.77 9.38
N GLU A 208 -22.13 -2.53 9.69
CA GLU A 208 -23.47 -2.00 9.41
C GLU A 208 -23.72 -1.86 7.91
N LYS A 209 -22.83 -1.19 7.18
CA LYS A 209 -22.98 -0.92 5.74
C LYS A 209 -22.98 -2.21 4.92
N SER A 210 -22.12 -3.16 5.27
CA SER A 210 -22.03 -4.47 4.60
C SER A 210 -23.14 -5.43 5.02
N LYS A 211 -23.88 -5.14 6.10
CA LYS A 211 -24.84 -6.04 6.74
C LYS A 211 -24.20 -7.37 7.12
N ALA A 212 -22.97 -7.32 7.61
CA ALA A 212 -22.21 -8.50 7.98
C ALA A 212 -22.90 -9.27 9.12
N PRO A 213 -23.04 -10.61 9.01
CA PRO A 213 -23.73 -11.41 10.02
C PRO A 213 -22.90 -11.49 11.30
N LEU A 214 -23.53 -11.17 12.43
CA LEU A 214 -22.87 -11.22 13.74
C LEU A 214 -22.83 -12.63 14.35
N GLY A 215 -23.72 -13.52 13.89
CA GLY A 215 -23.83 -14.88 14.38
C GLY A 215 -23.97 -14.96 15.91
N ALA A 216 -23.26 -15.89 16.54
CA ALA A 216 -23.29 -16.09 17.99
C ALA A 216 -22.76 -14.90 18.80
N GLN A 217 -22.01 -13.99 18.17
CA GLN A 217 -21.42 -12.82 18.83
C GLN A 217 -22.38 -11.63 18.91
N ALA A 218 -23.60 -11.73 18.36
CA ALA A 218 -24.58 -10.65 18.32
C ALA A 218 -24.84 -10.01 19.69
N ALA A 219 -24.94 -10.81 20.76
CA ALA A 219 -25.16 -10.30 22.12
C ALA A 219 -23.94 -9.54 22.68
N ALA A 220 -22.72 -10.04 22.43
CA ALA A 220 -21.49 -9.38 22.84
C ALA A 220 -21.30 -8.05 22.10
N VAL A 221 -21.54 -8.04 20.78
CA VAL A 221 -21.49 -6.83 19.97
C VAL A 221 -22.53 -5.82 20.45
N ALA A 222 -23.76 -6.24 20.76
CA ALA A 222 -24.79 -5.34 21.28
C ALA A 222 -24.37 -4.65 22.59
N ALA A 223 -23.60 -5.32 23.45
CA ALA A 223 -23.09 -4.73 24.69
C ALA A 223 -22.03 -3.64 24.43
N GLU A 224 -21.24 -3.75 23.36
CA GLU A 224 -20.27 -2.72 22.96
C GLU A 224 -20.92 -1.50 22.29
N LEU A 225 -22.15 -1.59 21.78
CA LEU A 225 -22.87 -0.49 21.12
C LEU A 225 -23.46 0.52 22.11
N SER A 226 -22.60 1.11 22.93
CA SER A 226 -22.95 2.12 23.93
C SER A 226 -22.06 3.37 23.81
N GLY A 227 -22.38 4.43 24.55
CA GLY A 227 -21.60 5.67 24.56
C GLY A 227 -21.48 6.28 23.15
N GLN A 228 -20.27 6.33 22.61
CA GLN A 228 -20.00 6.88 21.28
C GLN A 228 -20.58 6.05 20.12
N LEU A 229 -21.12 4.86 20.39
CA LEU A 229 -21.74 3.95 19.41
C LEU A 229 -23.26 3.81 19.62
N ASP A 230 -23.87 4.64 20.46
CA ASP A 230 -25.30 4.60 20.80
C ASP A 230 -26.24 4.76 19.60
N SER A 231 -25.78 5.43 18.54
CA SER A 231 -26.48 5.57 17.25
C SER A 231 -26.65 4.25 16.47
N PHE A 232 -26.08 3.14 16.95
CA PHE A 232 -26.22 1.81 16.36
C PHE A 232 -26.99 0.87 17.30
N LYS A 233 -27.55 -0.20 16.73
CA LYS A 233 -28.18 -1.32 17.46
C LYS A 233 -28.00 -2.62 16.69
N VAL A 234 -28.09 -3.75 17.40
CA VAL A 234 -28.21 -5.07 16.75
C VAL A 234 -29.68 -5.37 16.50
N ASP A 235 -30.01 -5.73 15.26
CA ASP A 235 -31.37 -6.10 14.85
C ASP A 235 -31.31 -7.12 13.71
N GLY A 236 -32.01 -8.25 13.87
CA GLY A 236 -32.01 -9.34 12.89
C GLY A 236 -30.64 -10.00 12.68
N GLY A 237 -29.77 -9.99 13.68
CA GLY A 237 -28.43 -10.59 13.60
C GLY A 237 -27.38 -9.75 12.86
N VAL A 238 -27.69 -8.50 12.54
CA VAL A 238 -26.77 -7.51 11.93
C VAL A 238 -26.78 -6.20 12.71
N ILE A 239 -25.80 -5.33 12.47
CA ILE A 239 -25.81 -3.96 12.99
C ILE A 239 -26.70 -3.09 12.09
N LYS A 240 -27.49 -2.20 12.68
CA LYS A 240 -28.24 -1.14 12.01
C LYS A 240 -28.05 0.19 12.71
N ARG A 241 -28.11 1.29 11.96
CA ARG A 241 -28.32 2.62 12.53
C ARG A 241 -29.71 2.70 13.17
N ARG A 242 -29.81 3.39 14.31
CA ARG A 242 -31.06 3.53 15.07
C ARG A 242 -32.12 4.31 14.33
#